data_AF-A0A260R8X9-F1
#
_entry.id   AF-A0A260R8X9-F1
#
_cell.length_a   1.000
_cell.length_b   1.000
_cell.length_c   1.000
_cell.angle_alpha   90.00
_cell.angle_beta   90.00
_cell.angle_gamma   90.00
#
_symmetry.space_group_name_H-M   'P 1'
#
loop_
_entity.id
_entity.type
_entity.pdbx_description
1 polymer ?
#
loop_
_entity_poly.entity_id
_entity_poly.type
_entity_poly.pdbx_seq_one_letter_code
_entity_poly.pdbx_strand_id
1 'polypeptide(L)'
;MNSGWQYSPAPVARTSGVNCLVSGLVGVVTVVGASPRAATVLLVLAVAWCALGIYMIAAAPVLSRRLYLAMHLSGLTSIALFCTAAGGEIAAMSGVFLQLLLVTPAFIVLPNRIAWRTTVLNAVYVAYLGAVVGGIHPVLVINAQLVLVAIAISAAWVQSVASTSEIDHLTQLANRRRLTRELDARPGTVASGKIDAIAVVDIDRFKVINDDHGHAAGDRALEIVSSALRNCLPPQYLLSRSGGDEFTVLCITGTAAELRDAVDRVRTELPRDVTISVGVASRQDGEAARATLARADRALYESKNLGRNRTTVHE
;
A
#
# COMPACT_ATOMS: atom_id res chain seq x y z
N MET A 1 -5.08 7.68 -13.17
CA MET A 1 -6.19 7.98 -12.23
C MET A 1 -5.74 7.64 -10.82
N ASN A 2 -5.68 8.63 -9.91
CA ASN A 2 -5.29 8.40 -8.51
C ASN A 2 -6.36 7.55 -7.83
N SER A 3 -6.06 6.26 -7.63
CA SER A 3 -6.99 5.27 -7.06
C SER A 3 -7.40 5.57 -5.61
N GLY A 4 -6.74 6.52 -4.95
CA GLY A 4 -7.10 7.05 -3.64
C GLY A 4 -6.98 6.04 -2.50
N TRP A 5 -6.47 4.84 -2.77
CA TRP A 5 -6.16 3.81 -1.79
C TRP A 5 -4.76 4.03 -1.22
N GLN A 6 -4.58 3.75 0.07
CA GLN A 6 -3.25 3.74 0.70
C GLN A 6 -2.44 2.48 0.34
N TYR A 7 -3.11 1.38 0.00
CA TYR A 7 -2.52 0.09 -0.37
C TYR A 7 -3.18 -0.46 -1.64
N SER A 8 -2.68 -1.56 -2.19
CA SER A 8 -3.30 -2.20 -3.36
C SER A 8 -4.76 -2.62 -3.05
N PRO A 9 -5.71 -2.48 -3.98
CA PRO A 9 -7.14 -2.68 -3.69
C PRO A 9 -7.49 -4.12 -3.30
N ALA A 10 -6.76 -5.12 -3.81
CA ALA A 10 -7.12 -6.53 -3.69
C ALA A 10 -6.92 -7.11 -2.28
N PRO A 11 -5.77 -6.95 -1.58
CA PRO A 11 -5.62 -7.39 -0.19
C PRO A 11 -6.67 -6.76 0.73
N VAL A 12 -6.97 -5.49 0.50
CA VAL A 12 -7.97 -4.75 1.26
C VAL A 12 -9.36 -5.34 1.11
N ALA A 13 -9.78 -5.57 -0.14
CA ALA A 13 -11.08 -6.17 -0.42
C ALA A 13 -11.20 -7.59 0.15
N ARG A 14 -10.13 -8.40 0.08
CA ARG A 14 -10.11 -9.76 0.65
C ARG A 14 -10.24 -9.76 2.17
N THR A 15 -9.43 -8.97 2.89
CA THR A 15 -9.51 -8.87 4.36
C THR A 15 -10.89 -8.40 4.80
N SER A 16 -11.46 -7.45 4.07
CA SER A 16 -12.80 -6.92 4.36
C SER A 16 -13.90 -7.94 4.08
N GLY A 17 -13.78 -8.70 2.99
CA GLY A 17 -14.70 -9.79 2.66
C GLY A 17 -14.67 -10.92 3.69
N VAL A 18 -13.49 -11.26 4.23
CA VAL A 18 -13.36 -12.19 5.37
C VAL A 18 -14.12 -11.66 6.59
N ASN A 19 -13.98 -10.37 6.92
CA ASN A 19 -14.71 -9.79 8.06
C ASN A 19 -16.22 -9.79 7.85
N CYS A 20 -16.69 -9.56 6.62
CA CYS A 20 -18.11 -9.68 6.27
C CYS A 20 -18.63 -11.12 6.45
N LEU A 21 -17.85 -12.09 6.00
CA LEU A 21 -18.18 -13.51 6.11
C LEU A 21 -18.24 -13.95 7.58
N VAL A 22 -17.22 -13.61 8.37
CA VAL A 22 -17.20 -13.89 9.82
C VAL A 22 -18.38 -13.20 10.51
N SER A 23 -18.74 -11.98 10.09
CA SER A 23 -19.89 -11.27 10.65
C SER A 23 -21.21 -11.99 10.39
N GLY A 24 -21.40 -12.49 9.17
CA GLY A 24 -22.56 -13.30 8.83
C GLY A 24 -22.60 -14.61 9.63
N LEU A 25 -21.48 -15.31 9.78
CA LEU A 25 -21.40 -16.56 10.56
C LEU A 25 -21.75 -16.34 12.04
N VAL A 26 -21.23 -15.28 12.67
CA VAL A 26 -21.61 -14.91 14.04
C VAL A 26 -23.11 -14.60 14.11
N GLY A 27 -23.66 -13.89 13.12
CA GLY A 27 -25.09 -13.64 13.03
C GLY A 27 -25.94 -14.91 13.01
N VAL A 28 -25.52 -15.96 12.30
CA VAL A 28 -26.17 -17.29 12.32
C VAL A 28 -26.14 -17.90 13.72
N VAL A 29 -25.00 -17.81 14.43
CA VAL A 29 -24.88 -18.34 15.80
C VAL A 29 -25.80 -17.58 16.75
N THR A 30 -25.93 -16.26 16.61
CA THR A 30 -26.81 -15.44 17.47
C THR A 30 -28.29 -15.80 17.33
N VAL A 31 -28.72 -16.41 16.21
CA VAL A 31 -30.11 -16.88 16.02
C VAL A 31 -30.55 -17.86 17.12
N VAL A 32 -29.62 -18.67 17.65
CA VAL A 32 -29.92 -19.72 18.64
C VAL A 32 -30.52 -19.15 19.93
N GLY A 33 -30.22 -17.90 20.28
CA GLY A 33 -30.75 -17.22 21.47
C GLY A 33 -31.82 -16.15 21.18
N ALA A 34 -32.27 -16.01 19.94
CA ALA A 34 -33.13 -14.90 19.52
C ALA A 34 -34.62 -15.26 19.59
N SER A 35 -35.47 -14.26 19.81
CA SER A 35 -36.93 -14.43 19.67
C SER A 35 -37.30 -14.84 18.23
N PRO A 36 -38.44 -15.51 17.99
CA PRO A 36 -38.79 -16.01 16.64
C PRO A 36 -38.85 -14.90 15.57
N ARG A 37 -39.33 -13.70 15.93
CA ARG A 37 -39.35 -12.54 15.02
C ARG A 37 -37.95 -12.00 14.74
N ALA A 38 -37.10 -11.96 15.77
CA ALA A 38 -35.71 -11.57 15.61
C ALA A 38 -34.96 -12.59 14.75
N ALA A 39 -35.09 -13.89 15.04
CA ALA A 39 -34.42 -14.99 14.36
C ALA A 39 -34.50 -14.88 12.82
N THR A 40 -35.69 -14.58 12.27
CA THR A 40 -35.87 -14.38 10.82
C THR A 40 -35.06 -13.20 10.30
N VAL A 41 -35.12 -12.05 10.98
CA VAL A 41 -34.37 -10.84 10.60
C VAL A 41 -32.86 -11.08 10.68
N LEU A 42 -32.40 -11.73 11.75
CA LEU A 42 -30.99 -12.07 11.96
C LEU A 42 -30.48 -13.01 10.88
N LEU A 43 -31.26 -14.04 10.51
CA LEU A 43 -30.87 -15.00 9.47
C LEU A 43 -30.77 -14.34 8.09
N VAL A 44 -31.71 -13.48 7.72
CA VAL A 44 -31.67 -12.73 6.45
C VAL A 44 -30.43 -11.84 6.38
N LEU A 45 -30.16 -11.09 7.44
CA LEU A 45 -28.97 -10.23 7.52
C LEU A 45 -27.67 -11.06 7.49
N ALA A 46 -27.61 -12.17 8.23
CA ALA A 46 -26.46 -13.05 8.27
C ALA A 46 -26.10 -13.62 6.89
N VAL A 47 -27.11 -14.12 6.16
CA VAL A 47 -26.93 -14.62 4.79
C VAL A 47 -26.48 -13.52 3.85
N ALA A 48 -27.05 -12.31 3.96
CA ALA A 48 -26.64 -11.17 3.15
C ALA A 48 -25.17 -10.80 3.39
N TRP A 49 -24.70 -10.79 4.64
CA TRP A 49 -23.31 -10.52 5.00
C TRP A 49 -22.34 -11.61 4.52
N CYS A 50 -22.72 -12.88 4.59
CA CYS A 50 -21.95 -13.98 4.02
C CYS A 50 -21.80 -13.84 2.49
N ALA A 51 -22.91 -13.60 1.79
CA ALA A 51 -22.92 -13.42 0.33
C ALA A 51 -22.07 -12.21 -0.09
N LEU A 52 -22.17 -11.11 0.65
CA LEU A 52 -21.37 -9.91 0.44
C LEU A 52 -19.87 -10.18 0.65
N GLY A 53 -19.51 -10.93 1.69
CA GLY A 53 -18.13 -11.33 1.96
C GLY A 53 -17.52 -12.18 0.85
N ILE A 54 -18.27 -13.17 0.36
CA ILE A 54 -17.87 -14.01 -0.78
C ILE A 54 -17.67 -13.16 -2.03
N TYR A 55 -18.62 -12.27 -2.33
CA TYR A 55 -18.52 -11.35 -3.46
C TYR A 55 -17.27 -10.47 -3.36
N MET A 56 -16.95 -9.92 -2.19
CA MET A 56 -15.76 -9.09 -1.99
C MET A 56 -14.46 -9.84 -2.25
N ILE A 57 -14.37 -11.09 -1.78
CA ILE A 57 -13.18 -11.92 -1.97
C ILE A 57 -13.01 -12.25 -3.45
N ALA A 58 -14.10 -12.59 -4.15
CA ALA A 58 -14.09 -12.95 -5.56
C ALA A 58 -13.82 -11.74 -6.49
N ALA A 59 -14.42 -10.58 -6.18
CA ALA A 59 -14.32 -9.35 -6.98
C ALA A 59 -13.18 -8.42 -6.52
N ALA A 60 -12.30 -8.87 -5.61
CA ALA A 60 -11.26 -8.05 -4.98
C ALA A 60 -10.44 -7.15 -5.94
N PRO A 61 -10.05 -7.59 -7.15
CA PRO A 61 -9.25 -6.76 -8.06
C PRO A 61 -10.00 -5.57 -8.66
N VAL A 62 -11.34 -5.60 -8.72
CA VAL A 62 -12.16 -4.64 -9.47
C VAL A 62 -12.99 -3.70 -8.58
N LEU A 63 -12.93 -3.86 -7.26
CA LEU A 63 -13.73 -3.07 -6.32
C LEU A 63 -13.20 -1.65 -6.11
N SER A 64 -14.13 -0.68 -6.10
CA SER A 64 -13.80 0.73 -5.88
C SER A 64 -13.76 1.11 -4.39
N ARG A 65 -12.94 2.11 -4.04
CA ARG A 65 -12.83 2.64 -2.66
C ARG A 65 -14.15 3.14 -2.09
N ARG A 66 -15.01 3.71 -2.94
CA ARG A 66 -16.32 4.24 -2.52
C ARG A 66 -17.27 3.13 -2.08
N LEU A 67 -17.28 2.01 -2.82
CA LEU A 67 -18.07 0.84 -2.46
C LEU A 67 -17.63 0.28 -1.11
N TYR A 68 -16.32 0.18 -0.87
CA TYR A 68 -15.80 -0.20 0.46
C TYR A 68 -16.27 0.74 1.58
N LEU A 69 -16.15 2.06 1.39
CA LEU A 69 -16.56 3.05 2.39
C LEU A 69 -18.04 2.92 2.75
N ALA A 70 -18.89 2.75 1.74
CA ALA A 70 -20.31 2.54 1.92
C ALA A 70 -20.58 1.27 2.74
N MET A 71 -19.86 0.18 2.46
CA MET A 71 -19.99 -1.09 3.16
C MET A 71 -19.50 -1.04 4.61
N HIS A 72 -18.43 -0.30 4.87
CA HIS A 72 -17.90 -0.09 6.21
C HIS A 72 -18.91 0.66 7.10
N LEU A 73 -19.52 1.71 6.54
CA LEU A 73 -20.56 2.47 7.22
C LEU A 73 -21.85 1.66 7.40
N SER A 74 -22.24 0.86 6.39
CA SER A 74 -23.42 -0.01 6.51
C SER A 74 -23.23 -1.10 7.56
N GLY A 75 -21.99 -1.59 7.77
CA GLY A 75 -21.64 -2.54 8.83
C GLY A 75 -21.99 -2.03 10.23
N LEU A 76 -21.62 -0.78 10.52
CA LEU A 76 -21.97 -0.12 11.79
C LEU A 76 -23.49 -0.07 11.98
N THR A 77 -24.22 0.32 10.93
CA THR A 77 -25.68 0.47 11.00
C THR A 77 -26.41 -0.86 11.08
N SER A 78 -25.93 -1.90 10.38
CA SER A 78 -26.56 -3.21 10.38
C SER A 78 -26.34 -3.96 11.70
N ILE A 79 -25.15 -3.86 12.32
CA ILE A 79 -24.91 -4.42 13.65
C ILE A 79 -25.84 -3.73 14.66
N ALA A 80 -26.05 -2.43 14.51
CA ALA A 80 -26.94 -1.68 15.38
C ALA A 80 -28.39 -2.15 15.32
N LEU A 81 -28.90 -2.28 14.10
CA LEU A 81 -30.24 -2.79 13.84
C LEU A 81 -30.38 -4.24 14.32
N PHE A 82 -29.35 -5.07 14.13
CA PHE A 82 -29.31 -6.46 14.55
C PHE A 82 -29.44 -6.60 16.07
N CYS A 83 -28.63 -5.87 16.84
CA CYS A 83 -28.65 -5.94 18.29
C CYS A 83 -29.93 -5.38 18.89
N THR A 84 -30.43 -4.26 18.35
CA THR A 84 -31.68 -3.64 18.83
C THR A 84 -32.91 -4.49 18.49
N ALA A 85 -32.97 -5.12 17.31
CA ALA A 85 -34.08 -5.99 16.94
C ALA A 85 -34.08 -7.33 17.68
N ALA A 86 -32.90 -7.89 17.97
CA ALA A 86 -32.78 -9.15 18.69
C ALA A 86 -33.05 -9.00 20.19
N GLY A 87 -32.54 -7.93 20.80
CA GLY A 87 -32.60 -7.70 22.24
C GLY A 87 -31.84 -8.74 23.06
N GLY A 88 -31.58 -8.42 24.32
CA GLY A 88 -30.98 -9.34 25.28
C GLY A 88 -29.45 -9.44 25.22
N GLU A 89 -28.89 -10.08 26.23
CA GLU A 89 -27.45 -10.14 26.49
C GLU A 89 -26.66 -10.77 25.32
N ILE A 90 -27.14 -11.88 24.76
CA ILE A 90 -26.44 -12.63 23.69
C ILE A 90 -26.31 -11.78 22.42
N ALA A 91 -27.36 -11.06 22.04
CA ALA A 91 -27.35 -10.20 20.87
C ALA A 91 -26.46 -8.97 21.07
N ALA A 92 -26.52 -8.37 22.25
CA ALA A 92 -25.66 -7.25 22.60
C ALA A 92 -24.18 -7.67 22.62
N MET A 93 -23.84 -8.82 23.22
CA MET A 93 -22.48 -9.36 23.23
C MET A 93 -21.97 -9.66 21.81
N SER A 94 -22.81 -10.27 20.97
CA SER A 94 -22.48 -10.54 19.57
C SER A 94 -22.17 -9.24 18.82
N GLY A 95 -22.97 -8.18 19.04
CA GLY A 95 -22.72 -6.85 18.47
C GLY A 95 -21.40 -6.21 18.89
N VAL A 96 -21.02 -6.36 20.15
CA VAL A 96 -19.74 -5.86 20.68
C VAL A 96 -18.57 -6.56 19.98
N PHE A 97 -18.60 -7.89 19.81
CA PHE A 97 -17.52 -8.60 19.12
C PHE A 97 -17.45 -8.29 17.62
N LEU A 98 -18.60 -8.17 16.96
CA LEU A 98 -18.68 -7.82 15.54
C LEU A 98 -18.09 -6.43 15.25
N GLN A 99 -18.23 -5.49 16.19
CA GLN A 99 -17.65 -4.16 16.08
C GLN A 99 -16.12 -4.16 16.10
N LEU A 100 -15.49 -5.12 16.78
CA LEU A 100 -14.02 -5.25 16.77
C LEU A 100 -13.48 -5.54 15.36
N LEU A 101 -14.26 -6.27 14.53
CA LEU A 101 -13.89 -6.62 13.16
C LEU A 101 -13.88 -5.42 12.21
N LEU A 102 -14.49 -4.29 12.59
CA LEU A 102 -14.52 -3.07 11.79
C LEU A 102 -13.26 -2.21 12.00
N VAL A 103 -12.53 -2.36 13.10
CA VAL A 103 -11.39 -1.48 13.43
C VAL A 103 -10.22 -1.70 12.47
N THR A 104 -9.79 -2.95 12.28
CA THR A 104 -8.60 -3.26 11.47
C THR A 104 -8.73 -2.80 10.02
N PRO A 105 -9.84 -3.06 9.30
CA PRO A 105 -10.01 -2.57 7.93
C PRO A 105 -10.00 -1.05 7.82
N ALA A 106 -10.55 -0.33 8.81
CA ALA A 106 -10.60 1.13 8.79
C ALA A 106 -9.20 1.73 8.70
N PHE A 107 -8.23 1.20 9.45
CA PHE A 107 -6.84 1.63 9.34
C PHE A 107 -6.28 1.31 7.95
N ILE A 108 -6.54 0.12 7.39
CA ILE A 108 -5.99 -0.27 6.09
C ILE A 108 -6.49 0.64 4.94
N VAL A 109 -7.71 1.18 5.03
CA VAL A 109 -8.34 1.89 3.90
C VAL A 109 -8.42 3.40 4.06
N LEU A 110 -8.62 3.85 5.29
CA LEU A 110 -8.88 5.25 5.58
C LEU A 110 -7.57 5.94 5.90
N PRO A 111 -7.42 7.22 5.51
CA PRO A 111 -6.39 8.07 6.09
C PRO A 111 -6.40 7.93 7.62
N ASN A 112 -5.21 7.84 8.24
CA ASN A 112 -5.06 7.58 9.67
C ASN A 112 -5.96 8.48 10.55
N ARG A 113 -6.10 9.76 10.18
CA ARG A 113 -7.00 10.72 10.85
C ARG A 113 -8.48 10.29 10.85
N ILE A 114 -8.95 9.69 9.76
CA ILE A 114 -10.33 9.22 9.60
C ILE A 114 -10.50 7.86 10.30
N ALA A 115 -9.51 6.96 10.20
CA ALA A 115 -9.53 5.67 10.90
C ALA A 115 -9.66 5.83 12.43
N TRP A 116 -8.97 6.79 13.01
CA TRP A 116 -9.13 7.12 14.44
C TRP A 116 -10.53 7.65 14.76
N ARG A 117 -11.12 8.50 13.91
CA ARG A 117 -12.49 9.00 14.12
C ARG A 117 -13.53 7.87 14.07
N THR A 118 -13.41 6.94 13.13
CA THR A 118 -14.31 5.77 13.06
C THR A 118 -14.10 4.85 14.26
N THR A 119 -12.87 4.73 14.78
CA THR A 119 -12.56 3.95 15.99
C THR A 119 -13.23 4.55 17.23
N VAL A 120 -13.17 5.87 17.39
CA VAL A 120 -13.88 6.57 18.47
C VAL A 120 -15.38 6.40 18.37
N LEU A 121 -15.95 6.56 17.17
CA LEU A 121 -17.38 6.33 16.94
C LEU A 121 -17.78 4.88 17.31
N ASN A 122 -16.94 3.91 16.96
CA ASN A 122 -17.17 2.51 17.29
C ASN A 122 -17.11 2.26 18.81
N ALA A 123 -16.17 2.90 19.54
CA ALA A 123 -16.11 2.82 20.99
C ALA A 123 -17.36 3.40 21.69
N VAL A 124 -17.88 4.53 21.19
CA VAL A 124 -19.17 5.09 21.63
C VAL A 124 -20.31 4.11 21.37
N TYR A 125 -20.25 3.41 20.23
CA TYR A 125 -21.27 2.45 19.85
C TYR A 125 -21.27 1.18 20.72
N VAL A 126 -20.08 0.65 21.06
CA VAL A 126 -19.91 -0.44 22.05
C VAL A 126 -20.50 -0.03 23.40
N ALA A 127 -20.24 1.20 23.85
CA ALA A 127 -20.77 1.72 25.11
C ALA A 127 -22.31 1.79 25.10
N TYR A 128 -22.89 2.27 23.99
CA TYR A 128 -24.34 2.33 23.80
C TYR A 128 -24.98 0.94 23.87
N LEU A 129 -24.43 -0.06 23.16
CA LEU A 129 -24.96 -1.42 23.19
C LEU A 129 -24.95 -2.02 24.60
N GLY A 130 -23.84 -1.82 25.33
CA GLY A 130 -23.70 -2.27 26.71
C GLY A 130 -24.74 -1.64 27.64
N ALA A 131 -24.91 -0.32 27.56
CA ALA A 131 -25.76 0.45 28.46
C ALA A 131 -27.26 0.33 28.15
N VAL A 132 -27.64 0.21 26.87
CA VAL A 132 -29.04 0.38 26.45
C VAL A 132 -29.68 -0.93 25.98
N VAL A 133 -28.93 -1.83 25.34
CA VAL A 133 -29.53 -2.99 24.64
C VAL A 133 -29.48 -4.27 25.47
N GLY A 134 -28.40 -4.49 26.22
CA GLY A 134 -28.14 -5.83 26.77
C GLY A 134 -28.12 -5.97 28.28
N GLY A 135 -28.12 -4.89 29.07
CA GLY A 135 -27.82 -5.01 30.51
C GLY A 135 -26.43 -5.64 30.76
N ILE A 136 -25.51 -5.51 29.80
CA ILE A 136 -24.20 -6.15 29.83
C ILE A 136 -23.44 -5.60 31.04
N HIS A 137 -22.82 -6.50 31.80
CA HIS A 137 -21.98 -6.10 32.92
C HIS A 137 -20.88 -5.11 32.47
N PRO A 138 -20.72 -3.94 33.13
CA PRO A 138 -19.83 -2.87 32.67
C PRO A 138 -18.39 -3.33 32.40
N VAL A 139 -17.89 -4.32 33.15
CA VAL A 139 -16.54 -4.91 32.94
C VAL A 139 -16.38 -5.50 31.53
N LEU A 140 -17.41 -6.15 30.96
CA LEU A 140 -17.32 -6.71 29.61
C LEU A 140 -17.26 -5.61 28.55
N VAL A 141 -17.98 -4.51 28.77
CA VAL A 141 -17.92 -3.32 27.90
C VAL A 141 -16.54 -2.69 27.95
N ILE A 142 -15.97 -2.53 29.15
CA ILE A 142 -14.60 -2.02 29.35
C ILE A 142 -13.58 -2.93 28.68
N ASN A 143 -13.67 -4.26 28.86
CA ASN A 143 -12.77 -5.21 28.22
C ASN A 143 -12.83 -5.11 26.68
N ALA A 144 -14.03 -4.99 26.10
CA ALA A 144 -14.18 -4.81 24.67
C ALA A 144 -13.58 -3.48 24.18
N GLN A 145 -13.72 -2.40 24.95
CA GLN A 145 -13.08 -1.12 24.64
C GLN A 145 -11.55 -1.20 24.70
N LEU A 146 -10.99 -1.90 25.69
CA LEU A 146 -9.54 -2.12 25.79
C LEU A 146 -9.01 -2.92 24.58
N VAL A 147 -9.72 -3.97 24.18
CA VAL A 147 -9.38 -4.75 22.98
C VAL A 147 -9.48 -3.90 21.70
N LEU A 148 -10.53 -3.08 21.58
CA LEU A 148 -10.71 -2.16 20.45
C LEU A 148 -9.55 -1.17 20.31
N VAL A 149 -9.13 -0.57 21.43
CA VAL A 149 -7.98 0.35 21.47
C VAL A 149 -6.69 -0.39 21.14
N ALA A 150 -6.47 -1.59 21.68
CA ALA A 150 -5.30 -2.40 21.38
C ALA A 150 -5.20 -2.72 19.89
N ILE A 151 -6.29 -3.17 19.26
CA ILE A 151 -6.35 -3.45 17.81
C ILE A 151 -6.02 -2.19 16.99
N ALA A 152 -6.59 -1.04 17.36
CA ALA A 152 -6.35 0.23 16.67
C ALA A 152 -4.86 0.65 16.75
N ILE A 153 -4.26 0.54 17.94
CA ILE A 153 -2.83 0.84 18.14
C ILE A 153 -1.96 -0.13 17.34
N SER A 154 -2.22 -1.44 17.42
CA SER A 154 -1.47 -2.45 16.67
C SER A 154 -1.58 -2.23 15.16
N ALA A 155 -2.77 -1.92 14.64
CA ALA A 155 -2.98 -1.63 13.23
C ALA A 155 -2.20 -0.37 12.80
N ALA A 156 -2.27 0.71 13.58
CA ALA A 156 -1.49 1.92 13.33
C ALA A 156 0.03 1.68 13.37
N TRP A 157 0.49 0.83 14.29
CA TRP A 157 1.90 0.44 14.41
C TRP A 157 2.38 -0.37 13.21
N VAL A 158 1.62 -1.38 12.77
CA VAL A 158 1.97 -2.17 11.57
C VAL A 158 2.08 -1.25 10.35
N GLN A 159 1.21 -0.24 10.24
CA GLN A 159 1.31 0.74 9.16
C GLN A 159 2.52 1.65 9.28
N SER A 160 2.85 2.09 10.49
CA SER A 160 4.04 2.92 10.69
C SER A 160 5.28 2.15 10.26
N VAL A 161 5.42 0.88 10.68
CA VAL A 161 6.51 -0.01 10.26
C VAL A 161 6.55 -0.16 8.75
N ALA A 162 5.42 -0.45 8.11
CA ALA A 162 5.35 -0.54 6.64
C ALA A 162 5.78 0.76 5.95
N SER A 163 5.39 1.91 6.51
CA SER A 163 5.78 3.24 6.01
C SER A 163 7.26 3.59 6.28
N THR A 164 7.91 2.86 7.19
CA THR A 164 9.35 2.95 7.42
C THR A 164 10.20 2.06 6.53
N SER A 165 9.59 1.21 5.70
CA SER A 165 10.37 0.43 4.74
C SER A 165 11.14 1.37 3.82
N GLU A 166 12.40 1.04 3.62
CA GLU A 166 13.31 1.73 2.71
C GLU A 166 13.63 0.88 1.47
N ILE A 167 12.96 -0.26 1.36
CA ILE A 167 13.13 -1.24 0.30
C ILE A 167 11.81 -1.36 -0.47
N ASP A 168 11.90 -1.40 -1.80
CA ASP A 168 10.79 -1.72 -2.69
C ASP A 168 10.51 -3.23 -2.63
N HIS A 169 9.28 -3.59 -2.30
CA HIS A 169 8.88 -4.98 -2.07
C HIS A 169 8.99 -5.87 -3.32
N LEU A 170 8.79 -5.32 -4.53
CA LEU A 170 8.87 -6.08 -5.77
C LEU A 170 10.33 -6.27 -6.19
N THR A 171 11.07 -5.16 -6.29
CA THR A 171 12.42 -5.18 -6.86
C THR A 171 13.52 -5.38 -5.84
N GLN A 172 13.22 -5.39 -4.53
CA GLN A 172 14.19 -5.47 -3.42
C GLN A 172 15.30 -4.40 -3.47
N LEU A 173 15.13 -3.35 -4.27
CA LEU A 173 16.01 -2.19 -4.34
C LEU A 173 15.61 -1.16 -3.29
N ALA A 174 16.43 -0.12 -3.12
CA ALA A 174 16.03 1.04 -2.33
C ALA A 174 14.74 1.66 -2.91
N ASN A 175 13.77 2.01 -2.08
CA ASN A 175 12.62 2.75 -2.57
C ASN A 175 12.92 4.26 -2.66
N ARG A 176 11.98 5.02 -3.24
CA ARG A 176 12.06 6.49 -3.34
C ARG A 176 12.38 7.18 -2.00
N ARG A 177 11.92 6.63 -0.87
CA ARG A 177 12.17 7.19 0.46
C ARG A 177 13.65 7.13 0.83
N ARG A 178 14.26 5.96 0.67
CA ARG A 178 15.71 5.79 0.91
C ARG A 178 16.52 6.65 -0.05
N LEU A 179 16.17 6.66 -1.35
CA LEU A 179 16.83 7.54 -2.32
C LEU A 179 16.79 9.01 -1.88
N THR A 180 15.62 9.51 -1.48
CA THR A 180 15.45 10.90 -1.04
C THR A 180 16.33 11.21 0.17
N ARG A 181 16.34 10.33 1.18
CA ARG A 181 17.19 10.48 2.37
C ARG A 181 18.68 10.52 2.01
N GLU A 182 19.12 9.66 1.10
CA GLU A 182 20.52 9.59 0.65
C GLU A 182 20.93 10.83 -0.16
N LEU A 183 20.03 11.38 -0.97
CA LEU A 183 20.26 12.64 -1.68
C LEU A 183 20.33 13.83 -0.71
N ASP A 184 19.46 13.87 0.30
CA ASP A 184 19.41 14.94 1.30
C ASP A 184 20.60 14.92 2.25
N ALA A 185 21.14 13.73 2.55
CA ALA A 185 22.36 13.55 3.34
C ALA A 185 23.63 14.05 2.63
N ARG A 186 23.52 14.44 1.35
CA ARG A 186 24.63 14.92 0.51
C ARG A 186 24.39 16.36 0.03
N PRO A 187 24.34 17.35 0.94
CA PRO A 187 24.43 18.76 0.55
C PRO A 187 25.81 19.04 -0.09
N GLY A 188 26.00 20.21 -0.69
CA GLY A 188 27.19 20.61 -1.45
C GLY A 188 28.57 20.43 -0.77
N THR A 189 29.61 20.86 -1.49
CA THR A 189 31.04 20.56 -1.33
C THR A 189 31.35 19.07 -1.30
N VAL A 190 31.77 18.57 -2.46
CA VAL A 190 32.33 17.23 -2.62
C VAL A 190 33.66 17.19 -1.85
N ALA A 191 33.81 16.25 -0.91
CA ALA A 191 35.12 16.01 -0.29
C ALA A 191 36.13 15.73 -1.41
N SER A 192 37.26 16.44 -1.39
CA SER A 192 38.23 16.52 -2.48
C SER A 192 38.49 15.18 -3.16
N GLY A 193 38.16 15.11 -4.46
CA GLY A 193 38.54 13.99 -5.36
C GLY A 193 37.50 12.89 -5.58
N LYS A 194 36.28 12.98 -5.05
CA LYS A 194 35.24 11.94 -5.24
C LYS A 194 33.96 12.51 -5.84
N ILE A 195 33.91 12.64 -7.18
CA ILE A 195 32.70 13.08 -7.88
C ILE A 195 31.62 11.99 -7.69
N ASP A 196 30.39 12.41 -7.37
CA ASP A 196 29.22 11.54 -7.41
C ASP A 196 28.60 11.64 -8.81
N ALA A 197 28.05 10.54 -9.32
CA ALA A 197 27.26 10.56 -10.55
C ALA A 197 25.88 9.96 -10.30
N ILE A 198 24.87 10.48 -10.99
CA ILE A 198 23.50 9.98 -10.90
C ILE A 198 23.04 9.55 -12.28
N ALA A 199 22.42 8.36 -12.36
CA ALA A 199 21.69 7.93 -13.54
C ALA A 199 20.21 7.75 -13.20
N VAL A 200 19.34 8.22 -14.09
CA VAL A 200 17.90 7.95 -14.06
C VAL A 200 17.59 7.04 -15.24
N VAL A 201 16.95 5.92 -14.94
CA VAL A 201 16.66 4.83 -15.86
C VAL A 201 15.15 4.64 -15.92
N ASP A 202 14.60 4.49 -17.10
CA ASP A 202 13.16 4.28 -17.30
C ASP A 202 12.92 3.17 -18.32
N ILE A 203 11.95 2.30 -18.02
CA ILE A 203 11.56 1.22 -18.92
C ILE A 203 10.75 1.78 -20.08
N ASP A 204 11.29 1.62 -21.29
CA ASP A 204 10.66 2.13 -22.49
C ASP A 204 9.32 1.44 -22.75
N ARG A 205 8.28 2.26 -22.94
CA ARG A 205 6.92 1.81 -23.26
C ARG A 205 6.33 0.85 -22.21
N PHE A 206 6.70 0.99 -20.94
CA PHE A 206 6.20 0.14 -19.85
C PHE A 206 4.67 0.03 -19.78
N LYS A 207 3.95 1.12 -20.08
CA LYS A 207 2.49 1.10 -20.17
C LYS A 207 1.98 0.13 -21.23
N VAL A 208 2.62 0.06 -22.40
CA VAL A 208 2.25 -0.87 -23.49
C VAL A 208 2.44 -2.31 -23.03
N ILE A 209 3.52 -2.62 -22.32
CA ILE A 209 3.74 -3.96 -21.74
C ILE A 209 2.58 -4.34 -20.81
N ASN A 210 2.14 -3.42 -19.94
CA ASN A 210 1.00 -3.65 -19.06
C ASN A 210 -0.32 -3.81 -19.83
N ASP A 211 -0.56 -2.96 -20.82
CA ASP A 211 -1.82 -2.92 -21.56
C ASP A 211 -1.97 -4.17 -22.44
N ASP A 212 -0.90 -4.65 -23.07
CA ASP A 212 -0.93 -5.79 -24.01
C ASP A 212 -0.82 -7.16 -23.30
N HIS A 213 -0.13 -7.23 -22.16
CA HIS A 213 0.20 -8.50 -21.49
C HIS A 213 -0.22 -8.57 -20.02
N GLY A 214 -0.87 -7.52 -19.51
CA GLY A 214 -1.34 -7.42 -18.13
C GLY A 214 -0.24 -7.05 -17.14
N HIS A 215 -0.65 -6.67 -15.92
CA HIS A 215 0.25 -6.19 -14.88
C HIS A 215 1.33 -7.18 -14.45
N ALA A 216 1.05 -8.49 -14.50
CA ALA A 216 2.04 -9.52 -14.17
C ALA A 216 3.22 -9.57 -15.18
N ALA A 217 3.03 -9.08 -16.40
CA ALA A 217 4.13 -8.93 -17.36
C ALA A 217 4.95 -7.67 -17.06
N GLY A 218 4.29 -6.57 -16.67
CA GLY A 218 4.96 -5.37 -16.16
C GLY A 218 5.81 -5.65 -14.93
N ASP A 219 5.29 -6.40 -13.96
CA ASP A 219 6.03 -6.80 -12.75
C ASP A 219 7.29 -7.59 -13.11
N ARG A 220 7.17 -8.55 -14.05
CA ARG A 220 8.33 -9.29 -14.57
C ARG A 220 9.35 -8.40 -15.27
N ALA A 221 8.92 -7.40 -16.05
CA ALA A 221 9.85 -6.46 -16.68
C ALA A 221 10.64 -5.65 -15.63
N LEU A 222 9.99 -5.23 -14.55
CA LEU A 222 10.63 -4.54 -13.42
C LEU A 222 11.64 -5.44 -12.70
N GLU A 223 11.31 -6.70 -12.47
CA GLU A 223 12.21 -7.69 -11.87
C GLU A 223 13.44 -7.93 -12.74
N ILE A 224 13.27 -8.06 -14.07
CA ILE A 224 14.35 -8.25 -15.04
C ILE A 224 15.30 -7.04 -15.00
N VAL A 225 14.78 -5.81 -15.10
CA VAL A 225 15.60 -4.60 -15.07
C VAL A 225 16.32 -4.45 -13.73
N SER A 226 15.63 -4.71 -12.62
CA SER A 226 16.24 -4.64 -11.28
C SER A 226 17.35 -5.67 -11.07
N SER A 227 17.23 -6.85 -11.68
CA SER A 227 18.24 -7.91 -11.62
C SER A 227 19.45 -7.55 -12.48
N ALA A 228 19.23 -7.04 -13.70
CA ALA A 228 20.30 -6.55 -14.56
C ALA A 228 21.08 -5.41 -13.89
N LEU A 229 20.39 -4.44 -13.28
CA LEU A 229 21.03 -3.38 -12.49
C LEU A 229 21.90 -3.94 -11.36
N ARG A 230 21.41 -4.93 -10.61
CA ARG A 230 22.19 -5.56 -9.51
C ARG A 230 23.40 -6.34 -10.00
N ASN A 231 23.32 -6.97 -11.17
CA ASN A 231 24.38 -7.83 -11.69
C ASN A 231 25.48 -7.02 -12.40
N CYS A 232 25.11 -5.97 -13.15
CA CYS A 232 26.08 -5.19 -13.92
C CYS A 232 26.74 -4.06 -13.12
N LEU A 233 26.09 -3.60 -12.05
CA LEU A 233 26.55 -2.43 -11.28
C LEU A 233 27.25 -2.86 -9.98
N PRO A 234 28.28 -2.12 -9.56
CA PRO A 234 28.99 -2.41 -8.31
C PRO A 234 28.08 -2.32 -7.07
N PRO A 235 28.32 -3.15 -6.04
CA PRO A 235 27.49 -3.20 -4.82
C PRO A 235 27.52 -1.92 -3.99
N GLN A 236 28.53 -1.07 -4.18
CA GLN A 236 28.63 0.24 -3.54
C GLN A 236 27.67 1.29 -4.13
N TYR A 237 27.08 1.04 -5.30
CA TYR A 237 26.10 1.96 -5.88
C TYR A 237 24.76 1.79 -5.18
N LEU A 238 24.12 2.91 -4.87
CA LEU A 238 22.75 2.87 -4.39
C LEU A 238 21.81 2.71 -5.59
N LEU A 239 21.21 1.54 -5.69
CA LEU A 239 20.20 1.22 -6.69
C LEU A 239 18.81 1.44 -6.07
N SER A 240 17.98 2.24 -6.73
CA SER A 240 16.63 2.55 -6.26
C SER A 240 15.59 2.37 -7.36
N ARG A 241 14.40 1.90 -6.98
CA ARG A 241 13.16 2.13 -7.74
C ARG A 241 12.50 3.40 -7.23
N SER A 242 12.62 4.48 -7.99
CA SER A 242 12.19 5.83 -7.61
C SER A 242 10.73 6.12 -8.02
N GLY A 243 10.22 5.40 -9.02
CA GLY A 243 8.85 5.54 -9.55
C GLY A 243 8.21 4.20 -9.92
N GLY A 244 7.15 4.25 -10.75
CA GLY A 244 6.46 3.05 -11.21
C GLY A 244 7.36 2.17 -12.08
N ASP A 245 7.96 2.78 -13.09
CA ASP A 245 8.85 2.23 -14.11
C ASP A 245 10.23 2.90 -14.13
N GLU A 246 10.47 3.77 -13.16
CA GLU A 246 11.69 4.56 -13.02
C GLU A 246 12.61 3.99 -11.93
N PHE A 247 13.90 3.93 -12.26
CA PHE A 247 14.99 3.58 -11.38
C PHE A 247 15.99 4.72 -11.30
N THR A 248 16.73 4.77 -10.20
CA THR A 248 17.81 5.73 -10.00
C THR A 248 19.03 5.00 -9.48
N VAL A 249 20.18 5.29 -10.08
CA VAL A 249 21.49 4.80 -9.65
C VAL A 249 22.26 6.00 -9.12
N LEU A 250 22.62 5.95 -7.84
CA LEU A 250 23.54 6.91 -7.23
C LEU A 250 24.91 6.24 -7.07
N CYS A 251 25.85 6.68 -7.89
CA CYS A 251 27.25 6.31 -7.83
C CYS A 251 27.95 7.18 -6.78
N ILE A 252 28.26 6.57 -5.64
CA ILE A 252 29.03 7.20 -4.56
C ILE A 252 30.49 6.93 -4.90
N THR A 253 31.21 7.97 -5.31
CA THR A 253 32.58 7.90 -5.86
C THR A 253 32.67 7.22 -7.24
N GLY A 254 32.57 8.03 -8.30
CA GLY A 254 32.78 7.61 -9.68
C GLY A 254 32.42 8.70 -10.69
N THR A 255 32.92 8.58 -11.91
CA THR A 255 32.69 9.55 -12.97
C THR A 255 31.39 9.27 -13.72
N ALA A 256 30.83 10.28 -14.38
CA ALA A 256 29.70 10.07 -15.29
C ALA A 256 30.03 9.10 -16.43
N ALA A 257 31.30 9.03 -16.88
CA ALA A 257 31.75 8.10 -17.89
C ALA A 257 31.70 6.64 -17.40
N GLU A 258 32.22 6.37 -16.20
CA GLU A 258 32.14 5.03 -15.59
C GLU A 258 30.69 4.59 -15.37
N LEU A 259 29.86 5.51 -14.88
CA LEU A 259 28.44 5.23 -14.68
C LEU A 259 27.73 4.99 -16.01
N ARG A 260 28.00 5.79 -17.05
CA ARG A 260 27.48 5.58 -18.41
C ARG A 260 27.82 4.19 -18.94
N ASP A 261 29.08 3.80 -18.86
CA ASP A 261 29.52 2.48 -19.36
C ASP A 261 28.86 1.35 -18.60
N ALA A 262 28.67 1.50 -17.29
CA ALA A 262 28.01 0.50 -16.47
C ALA A 262 26.51 0.37 -16.79
N VAL A 263 25.79 1.47 -16.99
CA VAL A 263 24.36 1.43 -17.37
C VAL A 263 24.14 1.03 -18.83
N ASP A 264 25.09 1.30 -19.73
CA ASP A 264 25.03 0.78 -21.10
C ASP A 264 25.19 -0.73 -21.14
N ARG A 265 26.03 -1.32 -20.28
CA ARG A 265 26.08 -2.80 -20.11
C ARG A 265 24.73 -3.36 -19.68
N VAL A 266 24.07 -2.73 -18.70
CA VAL A 266 22.72 -3.12 -18.26
C VAL A 266 21.78 -3.17 -19.47
N ARG A 267 21.75 -2.10 -20.28
CA ARG A 267 20.90 -2.02 -21.47
C ARG A 267 21.15 -3.16 -22.46
N THR A 268 22.40 -3.59 -22.62
CA THR A 268 22.77 -4.69 -23.54
C THR A 268 22.46 -6.09 -23.00
N GLU A 269 22.36 -6.25 -21.68
CA GLU A 269 22.03 -7.54 -21.05
C GLU A 269 20.51 -7.80 -20.96
N LEU A 270 19.69 -6.77 -21.18
CA LEU A 270 18.23 -6.94 -21.17
C LEU A 270 17.74 -7.79 -22.34
N PRO A 271 16.68 -8.60 -22.15
CA PRO A 271 15.99 -9.26 -23.25
C PRO A 271 15.55 -8.26 -24.32
N ARG A 272 15.52 -8.67 -25.59
CA ARG A 272 15.19 -7.78 -26.73
C ARG A 272 13.87 -7.02 -26.58
N ASP A 273 12.90 -7.61 -25.88
CA ASP A 273 11.56 -7.06 -25.72
C ASP A 273 11.45 -6.07 -24.54
N VAL A 274 12.53 -5.89 -23.76
CA VAL A 274 12.61 -4.94 -22.65
C VAL A 274 13.77 -3.99 -22.94
N THR A 275 13.45 -2.72 -23.15
CA THR A 275 14.46 -1.68 -23.41
C THR A 275 14.35 -0.58 -22.36
N ILE A 276 15.48 0.10 -22.11
CA ILE A 276 15.56 1.20 -21.15
C ILE A 276 16.17 2.44 -21.80
N SER A 277 15.64 3.59 -21.43
CA SER A 277 16.27 4.89 -21.67
C SER A 277 16.96 5.35 -20.40
N VAL A 278 18.13 5.96 -20.54
CA VAL A 278 18.96 6.38 -19.40
C VAL A 278 19.43 7.81 -19.59
N GLY A 279 19.36 8.61 -18.52
CA GLY A 279 19.99 9.91 -18.42
C GLY A 279 21.02 9.90 -17.30
N VAL A 280 22.23 10.40 -17.56
CA VAL A 280 23.34 10.42 -16.60
C VAL A 280 23.79 11.86 -16.37
N ALA A 281 24.12 12.22 -15.13
CA ALA A 281 24.79 13.47 -14.82
C ALA A 281 25.86 13.32 -13.74
N SER A 282 27.01 13.97 -13.94
CA SER A 282 28.08 14.09 -12.94
C SER A 282 27.82 15.27 -12.03
N ARG A 283 27.92 15.09 -10.72
CA ARG A 283 27.74 16.19 -9.76
C ARG A 283 28.82 17.26 -9.94
N GLN A 284 28.37 18.51 -10.09
CA GLN A 284 29.26 19.67 -10.22
C GLN A 284 29.72 20.18 -8.83
N ASP A 285 30.83 20.89 -8.78
CA ASP A 285 31.32 21.44 -7.50
C ASP A 285 30.31 22.44 -6.92
N GLY A 286 30.11 22.39 -5.60
CA GLY A 286 29.07 23.15 -4.91
C GLY A 286 27.62 22.72 -5.20
N GLU A 287 27.38 21.82 -6.15
CA GLU A 287 26.04 21.37 -6.53
C GLU A 287 25.45 20.41 -5.47
N ALA A 288 24.18 20.57 -5.12
CA ALA A 288 23.45 19.59 -4.32
C ALA A 288 23.07 18.37 -5.17
N ALA A 289 23.10 17.16 -4.59
CA ALA A 289 22.77 15.94 -5.34
C ALA A 289 21.38 15.96 -6.01
N ARG A 290 20.42 16.70 -5.45
CA ARG A 290 19.09 16.91 -6.05
C ARG A 290 19.15 17.69 -7.38
N ALA A 291 20.04 18.66 -7.51
CA ALA A 291 20.21 19.39 -8.77
C ALA A 291 20.85 18.48 -9.83
N THR A 292 21.82 17.65 -9.43
CA THR A 292 22.39 16.62 -10.31
C THR A 292 21.33 15.62 -10.79
N LEU A 293 20.44 15.16 -9.89
CA LEU A 293 19.30 14.30 -10.27
C LEU A 293 18.41 14.98 -11.31
N ALA A 294 18.08 16.25 -11.13
CA ALA A 294 17.27 17.00 -12.09
C ALA A 294 17.95 17.13 -13.47
N ARG A 295 19.29 17.21 -13.52
CA ARG A 295 20.03 17.17 -14.80
C ARG A 295 19.99 15.79 -15.44
N ALA A 296 20.15 14.73 -14.66
CA ALA A 296 20.00 13.36 -15.14
C ALA A 296 18.58 13.08 -15.68
N ASP A 297 17.54 13.63 -15.05
CA ASP A 297 16.16 13.57 -15.55
C ASP A 297 16.00 14.26 -16.92
N ARG A 298 16.64 15.42 -17.11
CA ARG A 298 16.64 16.10 -18.44
C ARG A 298 17.36 15.27 -19.49
N ALA A 299 18.50 14.67 -19.14
CA ALA A 299 19.21 13.76 -20.03
C ALA A 299 18.37 12.52 -20.39
N LEU A 300 17.59 11.99 -19.45
CA LEU A 300 16.67 10.87 -19.70
C LEU A 300 15.57 11.29 -20.69
N TYR A 301 15.01 12.50 -20.51
CA TYR A 301 14.02 13.05 -21.43
C TYR A 301 14.58 13.15 -22.86
N GLU A 302 15.83 13.58 -23.02
CA GLU A 302 16.53 13.59 -24.31
C GLU A 302 16.70 12.18 -24.89
N SER A 303 17.12 11.20 -24.08
CA SER A 303 17.19 9.79 -24.49
C SER A 303 15.86 9.29 -25.07
N LYS A 304 14.74 9.63 -24.41
CA LYS A 304 13.39 9.25 -24.86
C LYS A 304 13.01 9.92 -26.18
N ASN A 305 13.39 11.18 -26.37
CA ASN A 305 13.09 11.93 -27.60
C ASN A 305 13.97 11.52 -28.78
N LEU A 306 15.20 11.10 -28.53
CA LEU A 306 16.15 10.65 -29.56
C LEU A 306 15.94 9.19 -29.98
N GLY A 307 14.76 8.62 -29.71
CA GLY A 307 14.38 7.30 -30.18
C GLY A 307 14.48 6.18 -29.14
N ARG A 308 14.69 6.50 -27.85
CA ARG A 308 14.74 5.55 -26.73
C ARG A 308 15.89 4.54 -26.82
N ASN A 309 15.92 3.56 -25.92
CA ASN A 309 16.93 2.50 -25.86
C ASN A 309 18.36 3.06 -25.97
N ARG A 310 18.69 4.05 -25.13
CA ARG A 310 19.98 4.75 -25.17
C ARG A 310 20.29 5.47 -23.88
N THR A 311 21.55 5.88 -23.78
CA THR A 311 22.08 6.67 -22.68
C THR A 311 22.50 8.05 -23.18
N THR A 312 22.06 9.11 -22.51
CA THR A 312 22.48 10.50 -22.73
C THR A 312 23.13 11.03 -21.46
N VAL A 313 24.21 11.79 -21.59
CA VAL A 313 25.01 12.30 -20.46
C VAL A 313 25.02 13.82 -20.46
N HIS A 314 24.76 14.45 -19.32
CA HIS A 314 24.96 15.88 -19.07
C HIS A 314 26.11 16.04 -18.06
N GLU A 315 27.17 16.76 -18.43
CA GLU A 315 28.31 17.04 -17.53
C GLU A 315 27.98 18.14 -16.51
#